data_AF-A0A977IFG5-F1
#
_entry.id   AF-A0A977IFG5-F1
#
_cell.length_a   1.000
_cell.length_b   1.000
_cell.length_c   1.000
_cell.angle_alpha   90.00
_cell.angle_beta   90.00
_cell.angle_gamma   90.00
#
_symmetry.space_group_name_H-M   'P 1'
#
loop_
_entity.id
_entity.type
_entity.pdbx_description
1 polymer ?
#
loop_
_entity_poly.entity_id
_entity_poly.type
_entity_poly.pdbx_seq_one_letter_code
_entity_poly.pdbx_strand_id
1 'polypeptide(L)'
;MSEEPDRNVSQVAERVKSALSDLEKDGIMTKIGIDRDAGIVKVYTEKSDALKKASAGLAEILELAYTTAEHHPYWGMLYHATEISKILLDRWDSDLSQDNASEIGWRLDEIRMALERAGDMHHHHD
;
A
#
# COMPACT_ATOMS: atom_id res chain seq x y z
N MET A 1 -17.39 -7.25 -22.79
CA MET A 1 -17.52 -8.47 -21.97
C MET A 1 -17.50 -8.01 -20.53
N SER A 2 -18.62 -8.12 -19.83
CA SER A 2 -18.66 -7.80 -18.40
C SER A 2 -17.93 -8.92 -17.67
N GLU A 3 -16.83 -8.62 -16.99
CA GLU A 3 -16.16 -9.59 -16.12
C GLU A 3 -17.18 -10.07 -15.08
N GLU A 4 -17.39 -11.39 -15.02
CA GLU A 4 -18.17 -11.98 -13.93
C GLU A 4 -17.48 -11.58 -12.61
N PRO A 5 -18.23 -11.09 -11.60
CA PRO A 5 -17.63 -10.77 -10.31
C PRO A 5 -16.90 -12.01 -9.79
N ASP A 6 -15.63 -11.84 -9.38
CA ASP A 6 -14.79 -12.98 -9.01
C ASP A 6 -15.50 -13.84 -7.95
N ARG A 7 -15.92 -15.02 -8.40
CA ARG A 7 -16.81 -15.90 -7.65
C ARG A 7 -16.10 -16.40 -6.39
N ASN A 8 -14.76 -16.44 -6.42
CA ASN A 8 -13.92 -16.90 -5.33
C ASN A 8 -13.86 -15.90 -4.18
N VAL A 9 -13.55 -14.61 -4.46
CA VAL A 9 -13.47 -13.59 -3.39
C VAL A 9 -14.81 -13.41 -2.68
N SER A 10 -15.91 -13.48 -3.43
CA SER A 10 -17.25 -13.41 -2.85
C SER A 10 -17.56 -14.60 -1.94
N GLN A 11 -17.18 -15.81 -2.35
CA GLN A 11 -17.36 -17.01 -1.52
C GLN A 11 -16.49 -16.98 -0.26
N VAL A 12 -15.24 -16.53 -0.37
CA VAL A 12 -14.35 -16.32 0.78
C VAL A 12 -14.95 -15.30 1.73
N ALA A 13 -15.41 -14.16 1.22
CA ALA A 13 -15.99 -13.10 2.03
C ALA A 13 -17.22 -13.58 2.82
N GLU A 14 -18.12 -14.35 2.21
CA GLU A 14 -19.29 -14.90 2.93
C GLU A 14 -18.89 -15.89 4.03
N ARG A 15 -17.91 -16.76 3.77
CA ARG A 15 -17.39 -17.68 4.80
C ARG A 15 -16.71 -16.94 5.95
N VAL A 16 -15.93 -15.91 5.63
CA VAL A 16 -15.28 -15.05 6.64
C VAL A 16 -16.34 -14.32 7.47
N LYS A 17 -17.34 -13.68 6.85
CA LYS A 17 -18.45 -13.03 7.56
C LYS A 17 -19.16 -13.98 8.52
N SER A 18 -19.45 -15.21 8.06
CA SER A 18 -20.06 -16.23 8.91
C SER A 18 -19.22 -16.50 10.15
N ALA A 19 -17.90 -16.67 10.01
CA ALA A 19 -17.00 -16.89 11.14
C ALA A 19 -16.91 -15.67 12.07
N LEU A 20 -16.94 -14.46 11.53
CA LEU A 20 -16.91 -13.22 12.32
C LEU A 20 -18.18 -13.01 13.14
N SER A 21 -19.34 -13.48 12.66
CA SER A 21 -20.61 -13.38 13.39
C SER A 21 -20.63 -14.16 14.71
N ASP A 22 -19.81 -15.20 14.84
CA ASP A 22 -19.65 -15.91 16.10
C ASP A 22 -18.81 -15.10 17.09
N LEU A 23 -17.80 -14.37 16.61
CA LEU A 23 -16.97 -13.49 17.44
C LEU A 23 -17.75 -12.27 17.96
N GLU A 24 -18.71 -11.76 17.18
CA GLU A 24 -19.60 -10.68 17.64
C GLU A 24 -20.43 -11.09 18.88
N LYS A 25 -20.81 -12.38 18.99
CA LYS A 25 -21.52 -12.91 20.17
C LYS A 25 -20.65 -12.89 21.42
N ASP A 26 -19.34 -13.01 21.25
CA ASP A 26 -18.34 -12.91 22.31
C ASP A 26 -17.95 -11.45 22.62
N GLY A 27 -18.62 -10.48 22.00
CA GLY A 27 -18.37 -9.04 22.18
C GLY A 27 -17.14 -8.54 21.41
N ILE A 28 -16.59 -9.32 20.47
CA ILE A 28 -15.46 -8.93 19.65
C ILE A 28 -15.98 -8.27 18.38
N MET A 29 -15.87 -6.95 18.31
CA MET A 29 -16.30 -6.21 17.13
C MET A 29 -15.26 -6.27 16.01
N THR A 30 -15.72 -6.60 14.80
CA THR A 30 -14.89 -6.63 13.60
C THR A 30 -15.57 -5.91 12.45
N LYS A 31 -14.78 -5.46 11.48
CA LYS A 31 -15.26 -4.87 10.22
C LYS A 31 -14.60 -5.59 9.05
N ILE A 32 -15.40 -5.91 8.03
CA ILE A 32 -14.92 -6.51 6.79
C ILE A 32 -14.88 -5.48 5.67
N GLY A 33 -13.79 -5.45 4.91
CA GLY A 33 -13.67 -4.75 3.62
C GLY A 33 -13.49 -5.78 2.51
N ILE A 34 -14.19 -5.60 1.39
CA ILE A 34 -14.11 -6.50 0.24
C ILE A 34 -13.74 -5.66 -0.97
N ASP A 35 -12.58 -5.92 -1.53
CA ASP A 35 -12.13 -5.37 -2.81
C ASP A 35 -12.25 -6.49 -3.85
N ARG A 36 -13.26 -6.41 -4.71
CA ARG A 36 -13.56 -7.48 -5.67
C ARG A 36 -12.60 -7.46 -6.84
N ASP A 37 -12.19 -6.27 -7.26
CA ASP A 37 -11.31 -6.09 -8.42
C ASP A 37 -9.89 -6.54 -8.08
N ALA A 38 -9.44 -6.27 -6.85
CA ALA A 38 -8.16 -6.79 -6.34
C ALA A 38 -8.23 -8.23 -5.81
N GLY A 39 -9.43 -8.81 -5.66
CA GLY A 39 -9.60 -10.14 -5.06
C GLY A 39 -9.24 -10.22 -3.57
N ILE A 40 -9.33 -9.10 -2.83
CA ILE A 40 -8.87 -8.99 -1.44
C ILE A 40 -10.05 -8.93 -0.46
N VAL A 41 -9.97 -9.71 0.61
CA VAL A 41 -10.83 -9.59 1.81
C VAL A 41 -9.98 -9.11 2.98
N LYS A 42 -10.34 -7.96 3.55
CA LYS A 42 -9.65 -7.37 4.72
C LYS A 42 -10.54 -7.47 5.95
N VAL A 43 -9.99 -7.95 7.06
CA VAL A 43 -10.66 -7.98 8.37
C VAL A 43 -9.98 -7.02 9.31
N TYR A 44 -10.77 -6.18 9.96
CA TYR A 44 -10.32 -5.12 10.83
C TYR A 44 -10.93 -5.30 12.22
N THR A 45 -10.14 -5.08 13.27
CA THR A 45 -10.64 -5.02 14.65
C THR A 45 -10.78 -3.56 15.09
N GLU A 46 -11.40 -3.32 16.25
CA GLU A 46 -11.57 -1.97 16.82
C GLU A 46 -10.27 -1.18 16.99
N LYS A 47 -9.12 -1.87 17.12
CA LYS A 47 -7.81 -1.23 17.27
C LYS A 47 -7.23 -0.65 15.97
N SER A 48 -7.87 -0.89 14.83
CA SER A 48 -7.41 -0.46 13.50
C SER A 48 -7.95 0.93 13.13
N ASP A 49 -7.29 1.96 13.65
CA ASP A 49 -7.50 3.34 13.19
C ASP A 49 -6.98 3.56 11.75
N ALA A 50 -7.20 4.75 11.21
CA ALA A 50 -6.81 5.10 9.85
C ALA A 50 -5.29 5.02 9.63
N LEU A 51 -4.50 5.42 10.63
CA LEU A 51 -3.03 5.43 10.54
C LEU A 51 -2.49 4.01 10.40
N LYS A 52 -2.92 3.09 11.27
CA LYS A 52 -2.51 1.68 11.20
C LYS A 52 -2.92 1.02 9.89
N LYS A 53 -4.08 1.37 9.36
CA LYS A 53 -4.54 0.87 8.05
C LYS A 53 -3.67 1.40 6.90
N ALA A 54 -3.28 2.68 6.95
CA ALA A 54 -2.36 3.26 5.98
C ALA A 54 -0.99 2.59 6.05
N SER A 55 -0.42 2.42 7.24
CA SER A 55 0.87 1.72 7.42
C SER A 55 0.82 0.26 6.94
N ALA A 56 -0.29 -0.45 7.19
CA ALA A 56 -0.47 -1.81 6.66
C ALA A 56 -0.55 -1.84 5.13
N GLY A 57 -1.27 -0.90 4.52
CA GLY A 57 -1.32 -0.77 3.06
C GLY A 57 0.02 -0.38 2.44
N LEU A 58 0.82 0.42 3.14
CA LEU A 58 2.17 0.80 2.69
C LEU A 58 3.10 -0.42 2.56
N ALA A 59 2.95 -1.42 3.42
CA ALA A 59 3.78 -2.62 3.38
C ALA A 59 3.65 -3.38 2.04
N GLU A 60 2.45 -3.46 1.48
CA GLU A 60 2.18 -4.08 0.17
C GLU A 60 2.88 -3.30 -0.97
N ILE A 61 2.94 -1.98 -0.87
CA ILE A 61 3.62 -1.12 -1.85
C ILE A 61 5.15 -1.27 -1.73
N LEU A 62 5.68 -1.37 -0.49
CA LEU A 62 7.09 -1.63 -0.25
C LEU A 62 7.51 -2.98 -0.82
N GLU A 63 6.70 -4.03 -0.62
CA GLU A 63 6.97 -5.35 -1.19
C GLU A 63 7.05 -5.29 -2.72
N LEU A 64 6.09 -4.63 -3.37
CA LEU A 64 6.13 -4.40 -4.81
C LEU A 64 7.41 -3.64 -5.22
N ALA A 65 7.76 -2.57 -4.51
CA ALA A 65 8.94 -1.77 -4.82
C ALA A 65 10.25 -2.57 -4.65
N TYR A 66 10.34 -3.44 -3.64
CA TYR A 66 11.54 -4.24 -3.38
C TYR A 66 11.68 -5.43 -4.33
N THR A 67 10.57 -5.96 -4.84
CA THR A 67 10.56 -7.13 -5.73
C THR A 67 10.58 -6.74 -7.21
N THR A 68 10.17 -5.51 -7.53
CA THR A 68 10.25 -4.96 -8.90
C THR A 68 11.71 -4.76 -9.27
N ALA A 69 12.08 -5.15 -10.49
CA ALA A 69 13.44 -4.98 -10.98
C ALA A 69 13.80 -3.48 -11.12
N GLU A 70 15.01 -3.11 -10.71
CA GLU A 70 15.44 -1.70 -10.65
C GLU A 70 15.42 -0.98 -12.01
N HIS A 71 15.49 -1.73 -13.11
CA HIS A 71 15.42 -1.21 -14.47
C HIS A 71 13.98 -0.90 -14.93
N HIS A 72 12.97 -1.24 -14.14
CA HIS A 72 11.58 -0.91 -14.49
C HIS A 72 11.41 0.62 -14.48
N PRO A 73 10.77 1.22 -15.51
CA PRO A 73 10.73 2.67 -15.71
C PRO A 73 10.15 3.45 -14.54
N TYR A 74 9.26 2.82 -13.75
CA TYR A 74 8.60 3.45 -12.60
C TYR A 74 9.18 3.05 -11.25
N TRP A 75 10.16 2.13 -11.22
CA TRP A 75 10.68 1.57 -9.97
C TRP A 75 11.25 2.66 -9.05
N GLY A 76 12.15 3.51 -9.55
CA GLY A 76 12.78 4.54 -8.73
C GLY A 76 11.76 5.50 -8.12
N MET A 77 10.78 5.94 -8.89
CA MET A 77 9.71 6.81 -8.38
C MET A 77 8.88 6.11 -7.30
N LEU A 78 8.47 4.86 -7.55
CA LEU A 78 7.66 4.09 -6.61
C LEU A 78 8.43 3.81 -5.31
N TYR A 79 9.67 3.31 -5.41
CA TYR A 79 10.52 2.99 -4.28
C TYR A 79 10.75 4.20 -3.38
N HIS A 80 11.22 5.32 -3.93
CA HIS A 80 11.54 6.50 -3.13
C HIS A 80 10.30 7.15 -2.53
N ALA A 81 9.17 7.21 -3.25
CA ALA A 81 7.91 7.76 -2.70
C ALA A 81 7.36 6.91 -1.55
N THR A 82 7.53 5.59 -1.64
CA THR A 82 7.07 4.65 -0.62
C THR A 82 7.93 4.73 0.64
N GLU A 83 9.24 4.89 0.49
CA GLU A 83 10.16 5.09 1.61
C GLU A 83 9.97 6.45 2.31
N ILE A 84 9.68 7.53 1.56
CA ILE A 84 9.24 8.80 2.16
C ILE A 84 7.97 8.58 2.97
N SER A 85 6.99 7.90 2.39
CA SER A 85 5.73 7.58 3.08
C SER A 85 5.96 6.79 4.37
N LYS A 86 6.92 5.85 4.36
CA LYS A 86 7.33 5.07 5.54
C LYS A 86 7.85 5.98 6.65
N ILE A 87 8.80 6.86 6.33
CA ILE A 87 9.38 7.82 7.30
C ILE A 87 8.27 8.68 7.92
N LEU A 88 7.35 9.20 7.11
CA LEU A 88 6.26 10.06 7.58
C LEU A 88 5.28 9.30 8.48
N LEU A 89 4.91 8.07 8.13
CA LEU A 89 3.99 7.26 8.94
C LEU A 89 4.65 6.77 10.24
N ASP A 90 5.93 6.39 10.21
CA ASP A 90 6.68 5.97 11.41
C ASP A 90 6.85 7.11 12.41
N ARG A 91 6.81 8.37 11.93
CA ARG A 91 6.96 9.58 12.74
C ARG A 91 5.67 10.35 12.94
N TRP A 92 4.51 9.79 12.58
CA TRP A 92 3.24 10.51 12.51
C TRP A 92 2.90 11.34 13.76
N ASP A 93 3.15 10.78 14.95
CA ASP A 93 2.87 11.43 16.24
C ASP A 93 4.12 12.07 16.88
N SER A 94 5.15 12.38 16.09
CA SER A 94 6.44 12.89 16.57
C SER A 94 7.08 13.88 15.59
N ASP A 95 8.03 14.67 16.06
CA ASP A 95 8.78 15.55 15.17
C ASP A 95 9.70 14.76 14.22
N LEU A 96 9.86 15.26 12.99
CA LEU A 96 10.90 14.78 12.08
C LEU A 96 12.27 15.20 12.60
N SER A 97 13.19 14.25 12.75
CA SER A 97 14.59 14.58 13.02
C SER A 97 15.23 15.24 11.80
N GLN A 98 16.37 15.90 12.01
CA GLN A 98 17.18 16.44 10.92
C GLN A 98 17.63 15.33 9.95
N ASP A 99 17.93 14.13 10.47
CA ASP A 99 18.28 12.97 9.64
C ASP A 99 17.11 12.54 8.76
N ASN A 100 15.88 12.47 9.33
CA ASN A 100 14.68 12.14 8.55
C ASN A 100 14.41 13.19 7.47
N ALA A 101 14.57 14.47 7.79
CA ALA A 101 14.39 15.56 6.81
C ALA A 101 15.43 15.49 5.68
N SER A 102 16.68 15.16 6.02
CA SER A 102 17.76 15.01 5.05
C SER A 102 17.55 13.79 4.15
N GLU A 103 17.10 12.67 4.72
CA GLU A 103 16.76 11.45 4.00
C GLU A 103 15.58 11.67 3.03
N ILE A 104 14.52 12.34 3.48
CA ILE A 104 13.39 12.72 2.61
C ILE A 104 13.89 13.62 1.48
N GLY A 105 14.75 14.60 1.77
CA GLY A 105 15.34 15.48 0.76
C GLY A 105 16.11 14.70 -0.31
N TRP A 106 17.01 13.80 0.10
CA TRP A 106 17.76 12.95 -0.84
C TRP A 106 16.83 12.07 -1.68
N ARG A 107 15.79 11.48 -1.08
CA ARG A 107 14.80 10.66 -1.82
C ARG A 107 14.02 11.46 -2.85
N LEU A 108 13.72 12.74 -2.57
CA LEU A 108 13.06 13.62 -3.54
C LEU A 108 13.96 13.89 -4.75
N ASP A 109 15.27 14.07 -4.54
CA ASP A 109 16.24 14.21 -5.63
C ASP A 109 16.30 12.93 -6.48
N GLU A 110 16.25 11.75 -5.87
CA GLU A 110 16.19 10.47 -6.58
C GLU A 110 14.90 10.30 -7.39
N ILE A 111 13.74 10.72 -6.85
CA ILE A 111 12.48 10.74 -7.60
C ILE A 111 12.60 11.63 -8.83
N ARG A 112 13.19 12.82 -8.69
CA ARG A 112 13.41 13.73 -9.80
C ARG A 112 14.29 13.10 -10.88
N MET A 113 15.42 12.50 -10.51
CA MET A 113 16.29 11.83 -11.46
C MET A 113 15.61 10.63 -12.13
N ALA A 114 14.79 9.87 -11.40
CA ALA A 114 14.01 8.77 -11.96
C ALA A 114 12.96 9.26 -12.98
N LEU A 115 12.31 10.39 -12.71
CA LEU A 115 11.34 11.01 -13.62
C LEU A 115 12.02 11.48 -14.92
N GLU A 116 13.18 12.12 -14.83
CA GLU A 116 13.97 12.56 -15.99
C GLU A 116 14.32 11.35 -16.89
N ARG A 117 14.83 10.25 -16.30
CA ARG A 117 15.13 9.00 -17.04
C ARG A 117 13.90 8.38 -17.73
N ALA A 118 12.75 8.41 -17.07
CA ALA A 118 11.51 7.88 -17.65
C ALA A 118 11.02 8.71 -18.85
N GLY A 119 11.22 10.03 -18.81
CA GLY A 119 10.93 10.94 -19.94
C GLY A 119 11.86 10.71 -21.13
N ASP A 120 13.16 10.52 -20.89
CA ASP A 120 14.14 10.26 -21.95
C ASP A 120 13.88 8.94 -22.69
N MET A 121 13.39 7.90 -22.01
CA MET A 121 12.98 6.65 -22.66
C MET A 121 11.80 6.83 -23.62
N HIS A 122 10.91 7.79 -23.38
CA HIS A 122 9.78 8.07 -24.27
C HIS A 122 10.25 8.71 -25.59
N HIS A 123 11.29 9.55 -25.54
CA HIS A 123 11.84 10.22 -26.71
C HIS A 123 12.68 9.31 -27.64
N HIS A 124 13.09 8.13 -27.18
CA HIS A 124 13.85 7.18 -28.00
C HIS A 124 12.98 6.13 -28.73
N HIS A 125 11.67 6.12 -28.48
CA HIS A 125 10.72 5.19 -29.09
C HIS A 125 9.78 5.84 -30.13
N ASP A 126 9.93 7.14 -30.39
CA ASP A 126 9.22 7.93 -31.42
C ASP A 126 10.08 8.23 -32.66
#